data_AF-K9QYF9-F1
#
_entry.id   AF-K9QYF9-F1
#
_cell.length_a   1.000
_cell.length_b   1.000
_cell.length_c   1.000
_cell.angle_alpha   90.00
_cell.angle_beta   90.00
_cell.angle_gamma   90.00
#
_symmetry.space_group_name_H-M   'P 1'
#
loop_
_entity.id
_entity.type
_entity.pdbx_description
1 polymer ?
#
loop_
_entity_poly.entity_id
_entity_poly.type
_entity_poly.pdbx_seq_one_letter_code
_entity_poly.pdbx_strand_id
1 'polypeptide(L)'
;MSLQELKEQACKLPLSDRLALISAVIQSLQDAPQMDNWQYLVARPHTWRKQLYIKGRKLLASTVWQDMMVNQMSPEEAAENWDLPISAIYEAISYCESHQALLKLEADEERHRLEAKGVSLESTNAA
;
A
#
# COMPACT_ATOMS: atom_id res chain seq x y z
N MET A 1 -26.08 -11.22 -19.11
CA MET A 1 -26.70 -9.90 -18.89
C MET A 1 -25.68 -8.83 -19.15
N SER A 2 -26.06 -7.81 -19.91
CA SER A 2 -25.22 -6.62 -20.15
C SER A 2 -25.35 -5.61 -19.00
N LEU A 3 -24.38 -4.71 -18.87
CA LEU A 3 -24.45 -3.60 -17.90
C LEU A 3 -25.66 -2.69 -18.14
N GLN A 4 -26.09 -2.56 -19.40
CA GLN A 4 -27.28 -1.79 -19.75
C GLN A 4 -28.57 -2.44 -19.22
N GLU A 5 -28.70 -3.76 -19.38
CA GLU A 5 -29.85 -4.52 -18.86
C GLU A 5 -29.92 -4.45 -17.33
N LEU A 6 -28.76 -4.53 -16.66
CA LEU A 6 -28.66 -4.41 -15.21
C LEU A 6 -29.07 -3.03 -14.71
N LYS A 7 -28.63 -1.97 -15.40
CA LYS A 7 -29.03 -0.59 -15.10
C LYS A 7 -30.54 -0.39 -15.25
N GLU A 8 -31.13 -0.88 -16.34
CA GLU A 8 -32.58 -0.78 -16.55
C GLU A 8 -33.39 -1.54 -15.49
N GLN A 9 -32.94 -2.72 -15.08
CA GLN A 9 -33.58 -3.48 -14.01
C GLN A 9 -33.48 -2.75 -12.66
N ALA A 10 -32.31 -2.19 -12.34
CA ALA A 10 -32.13 -1.40 -11.13
C ALA A 10 -33.00 -0.14 -11.10
N CYS A 11 -33.21 0.52 -12.24
CA CYS A 11 -34.08 1.70 -12.34
C CYS A 11 -35.58 1.39 -12.11
N LYS A 12 -36.00 0.13 -12.29
CA LYS A 12 -37.39 -0.31 -12.07
C LYS A 12 -37.69 -0.66 -10.61
N LEU A 13 -36.69 -0.68 -9.73
CA LEU A 13 -36.87 -1.00 -8.32
C LEU A 13 -37.45 0.19 -7.51
N PRO A 14 -38.20 -0.08 -6.43
CA PRO A 14 -38.57 0.93 -5.43
C PRO A 14 -37.34 1.68 -4.89
N LEU A 15 -37.53 2.91 -4.40
CA LEU A 15 -36.41 3.73 -3.90
C LEU A 15 -35.63 3.05 -2.77
N SER A 16 -36.33 2.36 -1.85
CA SER A 16 -35.71 1.60 -0.75
C SER A 16 -34.73 0.55 -1.26
N ASP A 17 -35.15 -0.20 -2.27
CA ASP A 17 -34.42 -1.36 -2.78
C ASP A 17 -33.25 -0.89 -3.65
N ARG A 18 -33.41 0.24 -4.35
CA ARG A 18 -32.30 0.93 -5.03
C ARG A 18 -31.23 1.39 -4.05
N LEU A 19 -31.62 1.99 -2.92
CA LEU A 19 -30.67 2.42 -1.90
C LEU A 19 -29.95 1.23 -1.25
N ALA A 20 -30.68 0.16 -0.93
CA ALA A 20 -30.09 -1.07 -0.42
C ALA A 20 -29.09 -1.69 -1.42
N LEU A 21 -29.45 -1.73 -2.70
CA LEU A 21 -28.58 -2.22 -3.77
C LEU A 21 -27.31 -1.36 -3.91
N ILE A 22 -27.44 -0.02 -3.90
CA ILE A 22 -26.29 0.89 -3.95
C ILE A 22 -25.37 0.66 -2.75
N SER A 23 -25.92 0.57 -1.54
CA SER A 23 -25.13 0.31 -0.33
C SER A 23 -24.40 -1.04 -0.40
N ALA A 24 -25.06 -2.09 -0.88
CA ALA A 24 -24.45 -3.41 -1.03
C ALA A 24 -23.34 -3.41 -2.09
N VAL A 25 -23.51 -2.67 -3.19
CA VAL A 25 -22.47 -2.50 -4.23
C VAL A 25 -21.28 -1.71 -3.67
N ILE A 26 -21.51 -0.61 -2.95
CA ILE A 26 -20.43 0.17 -2.31
C ILE A 26 -19.64 -0.73 -1.35
N GLN A 27 -20.33 -1.50 -0.50
CA GLN A 27 -19.68 -2.44 0.42
C GLN A 27 -18.87 -3.50 -0.35
N SER A 28 -19.45 -4.10 -1.39
CA SER A 28 -18.75 -5.11 -2.21
C SER A 28 -17.52 -4.56 -2.94
N LEU A 29 -17.53 -3.27 -3.31
CA LEU A 29 -16.39 -2.60 -3.93
C LEU A 29 -15.31 -2.22 -2.90
N GLN A 30 -15.67 -1.99 -1.64
CA GLN A 30 -14.71 -1.82 -0.55
C GLN A 30 -14.00 -3.14 -0.21
N ASP A 31 -14.68 -4.27 -0.38
CA ASP A 31 -14.14 -5.61 -0.11
C ASP A 31 -13.43 -6.25 -1.33
N ALA A 32 -13.52 -5.64 -2.51
CA ALA A 32 -12.86 -6.16 -3.71
C ALA A 32 -11.34 -5.93 -3.64
N PRO A 33 -10.50 -6.94 -3.97
CA PRO A 33 -9.08 -6.73 -4.10
C PRO A 33 -8.84 -5.72 -5.22
N GLN A 34 -8.36 -4.54 -4.85
CA GLN A 34 -7.94 -3.52 -5.81
C GLN A 34 -6.86 -4.17 -6.69
N MET A 35 -7.13 -4.30 -7.99
CA MET A 35 -6.05 -4.57 -8.94
C MET A 35 -5.21 -3.31 -8.98
N ASP A 36 -4.21 -3.25 -8.11
CA ASP A 36 -3.44 -2.05 -7.90
C ASP A 36 -2.62 -1.73 -9.16
N ASN A 37 -3.14 -0.82 -9.98
CA ASN A 37 -2.44 -0.24 -11.12
C ASN A 37 -1.47 0.83 -10.62
N TRP A 38 -0.44 0.43 -9.88
CA TRP A 38 0.58 1.34 -9.39
C TRP A 38 1.36 1.98 -10.55
N GLN A 39 1.34 3.31 -10.64
CA GLN A 39 2.05 4.03 -11.69
C GLN A 39 3.55 4.11 -11.37
N TYR A 40 3.89 4.35 -10.10
CA TYR A 40 5.24 4.59 -9.60
C TYR A 40 5.81 3.44 -8.79
N LEU A 41 5.00 2.43 -8.43
CA LEU A 41 5.48 1.23 -7.75
C LEU A 41 5.62 0.03 -8.69
N VAL A 42 6.59 -0.83 -8.43
CA VAL A 42 6.85 -2.02 -9.24
C VAL A 42 7.38 -3.17 -8.39
N ALA A 43 6.89 -4.38 -8.66
CA ALA A 43 7.46 -5.59 -8.10
C ALA A 43 8.81 -5.88 -8.74
N ARG A 44 9.78 -6.33 -7.95
CA ARG A 44 11.08 -6.78 -8.46
C ARG A 44 11.34 -8.21 -8.00
N PRO A 45 12.00 -9.05 -8.84
CA PRO A 45 12.45 -10.35 -8.40
C PRO A 45 13.38 -10.23 -7.19
N HIS A 46 12.98 -10.83 -6.07
CA HIS A 46 13.80 -10.96 -4.88
C HIS A 46 13.60 -12.36 -4.30
N THR A 47 14.61 -12.90 -3.65
CA THR A 47 14.59 -14.28 -3.12
C THR A 47 13.53 -14.53 -2.04
N TRP A 48 12.95 -13.48 -1.46
CA TRP A 48 12.01 -13.60 -0.33
C TRP A 48 11.14 -12.34 -0.14
N ARG A 49 11.68 -11.15 -0.42
CA ARG A 49 10.97 -9.88 -0.30
C ARG A 49 9.94 -9.71 -1.43
N LYS A 50 8.75 -9.25 -1.08
CA LYS A 50 7.61 -9.00 -1.97
C LYS A 50 7.19 -7.53 -2.00
N GLN A 51 7.74 -6.70 -1.10
CA GLN A 51 7.51 -5.26 -1.13
C GLN A 51 7.77 -4.62 -2.49
N LEU A 52 6.96 -3.60 -2.81
CA LEU A 52 7.11 -2.84 -4.04
C LEU A 52 8.20 -1.78 -3.93
N TYR A 53 8.86 -1.55 -5.07
CA TYR A 53 9.91 -0.56 -5.23
C TYR A 53 9.41 0.65 -6.01
N ILE A 54 9.99 1.81 -5.75
CA ILE A 54 9.86 2.98 -6.62
C ILE A 54 10.43 2.62 -8.00
N LYS A 55 9.63 2.77 -9.05
CA LYS A 55 10.00 2.48 -10.44
C LYS A 55 11.23 3.29 -10.83
N GLY A 56 12.19 2.63 -11.48
CA GLY A 56 13.46 3.25 -11.86
C GLY A 56 14.47 3.42 -10.72
N ARG A 57 14.11 3.14 -9.46
CA ARG A 57 15.01 3.24 -8.30
C ARG A 57 15.16 1.87 -7.59
N LYS A 58 16.25 1.73 -6.81
CA LYS A 58 16.46 0.62 -5.87
C LYS A 58 15.98 1.02 -4.47
N LEU A 59 14.79 1.62 -4.39
CA LEU A 59 14.21 2.22 -3.19
C LEU A 59 12.85 1.57 -2.92
N LEU A 60 12.64 1.06 -1.70
CA LEU A 60 11.36 0.47 -1.29
C LEU A 60 10.36 1.59 -0.98
N ALA A 61 9.08 1.33 -1.27
CA ALA A 61 8.00 2.26 -0.87
C ALA A 61 7.95 2.47 0.66
N SER A 62 8.18 1.40 1.42
CA SER A 62 8.21 1.44 2.89
C SER A 62 9.33 2.30 3.45
N THR A 63 10.51 2.35 2.80
CA THR A 63 11.63 3.19 3.24
C THR A 63 11.24 4.66 3.18
N VAL A 64 10.61 5.10 2.09
CA VAL A 64 10.11 6.48 1.95
C VAL A 64 9.08 6.78 3.04
N TRP A 65 8.09 5.90 3.21
CA TRP A 65 7.01 6.10 4.19
C TRP A 65 7.52 6.10 5.64
N GLN A 66 8.42 5.20 6.01
CA GLN A 66 9.02 5.15 7.34
C GLN A 66 9.87 6.38 7.64
N ASP A 67 10.68 6.81 6.67
CA ASP A 67 11.49 8.02 6.79
C ASP A 67 10.62 9.27 6.97
N MET A 68 9.49 9.36 6.26
CA MET A 68 8.48 10.39 6.50
C MET A 68 7.94 10.38 7.93
N MET A 69 7.62 9.20 8.47
CA MET A 69 7.07 9.08 9.82
C MET A 69 8.09 9.39 10.90
N VAL A 70 9.33 8.94 10.73
CA VAL A 70 10.41 9.20 11.69
C VAL A 70 10.77 10.69 11.73
N ASN A 71 10.85 11.34 10.56
CA ASN A 71 11.22 12.75 10.45
C ASN A 71 10.02 13.70 10.49
N GLN A 72 8.79 13.18 10.62
CA GLN A 72 7.55 13.96 10.62
C GLN A 72 7.41 14.85 9.37
N MET A 73 7.88 14.37 8.22
CA MET A 73 7.81 15.10 6.94
C MET A 73 6.39 15.09 6.38
N SER A 74 5.99 16.24 5.85
CA SER A 74 4.86 16.35 4.93
C SER A 74 5.14 15.62 3.60
N PRO A 75 4.10 15.28 2.82
CA PRO A 75 4.29 14.70 1.48
C PRO A 75 5.13 15.57 0.53
N GLU A 76 4.99 16.91 0.63
CA GLU A 76 5.74 17.88 -0.16
C GLU A 76 7.23 17.86 0.21
N GLU A 77 7.56 17.93 1.50
CA GLU A 77 8.94 17.85 1.99
C GLU A 77 9.58 16.51 1.63
N ALA A 78 8.82 15.41 1.71
CA ALA A 78 9.30 14.09 1.31
C ALA A 78 9.58 14.01 -0.19
N ALA A 79 8.74 14.63 -1.03
CA ALA A 79 8.94 14.71 -2.46
C ALA A 79 10.24 15.44 -2.81
N GLU A 80 10.52 16.55 -2.13
CA GLU A 80 11.77 17.29 -2.26
C GLU A 80 12.97 16.49 -1.74
N ASN A 81 12.88 15.94 -0.52
CA ASN A 81 13.96 15.20 0.14
C ASN A 81 14.39 13.96 -0.65
N TRP A 82 13.42 13.21 -1.17
CA TRP A 82 13.68 11.99 -1.94
C TRP A 82 13.88 12.25 -3.43
N ASP A 83 13.72 13.49 -3.91
CA ASP A 83 13.69 13.84 -5.33
C ASP A 83 12.70 12.95 -6.10
N LEU A 84 11.45 12.92 -5.65
CA LEU A 84 10.37 12.12 -6.22
C LEU A 84 9.18 12.98 -6.61
N PRO A 85 8.42 12.61 -7.65
CA PRO A 85 7.12 13.23 -7.89
C PRO A 85 6.20 13.06 -6.68
N ILE A 86 5.47 14.10 -6.30
CA ILE A 86 4.54 14.05 -5.17
C ILE A 86 3.50 12.92 -5.30
N SER A 87 3.10 12.59 -6.53
CA SER A 87 2.23 11.44 -6.84
C SER A 87 2.85 10.10 -6.44
N ALA A 88 4.18 9.93 -6.57
CA ALA A 88 4.88 8.74 -6.12
C ALA A 88 4.92 8.64 -4.59
N ILE A 89 4.99 9.78 -3.89
CA ILE A 89 4.90 9.83 -2.43
C ILE A 89 3.51 9.36 -1.96
N TYR A 90 2.43 9.89 -2.54
CA TYR A 90 1.08 9.44 -2.19
C TYR A 90 0.83 7.96 -2.51
N GLU A 91 1.35 7.45 -3.64
CA GLU A 91 1.29 6.01 -3.91
C GLU A 91 2.06 5.20 -2.86
N ALA A 92 3.24 5.64 -2.44
CA ALA A 92 4.01 4.96 -1.40
C ALA A 92 3.27 4.93 -0.05
N ILE A 93 2.63 6.05 0.34
CA ILE A 93 1.77 6.13 1.53
C ILE A 93 0.62 5.14 1.43
N SER A 94 -0.18 5.22 0.35
CA SER A 94 -1.36 4.38 0.14
C SER A 94 -1.00 2.88 0.11
N TYR A 95 0.09 2.54 -0.56
CA TYR A 95 0.63 1.18 -0.57
C TYR A 95 0.98 0.71 0.85
N CYS A 96 1.72 1.51 1.62
CA CYS A 96 2.14 1.10 2.96
C CYS A 96 0.95 0.94 3.89
N GLU A 97 0.00 1.87 3.88
CA GLU A 97 -1.22 1.81 4.71
C GLU A 97 -2.06 0.56 4.42
N SER A 98 -2.22 0.20 3.15
CA SER A 98 -2.98 -0.98 2.73
C SER A 98 -2.23 -2.30 2.93
N HIS A 99 -0.89 -2.28 3.02
CA HIS A 99 -0.04 -3.48 3.07
C HIS A 99 0.70 -3.68 4.41
N GLN A 100 0.21 -3.11 5.52
CA GLN A 100 0.85 -3.23 6.85
C GLN A 100 1.17 -4.67 7.27
N ALA A 101 0.29 -5.63 6.98
CA ALA A 101 0.51 -7.04 7.31
C ALA A 101 1.72 -7.62 6.57
N LEU A 102 1.93 -7.24 5.31
CA LEU A 102 3.09 -7.64 4.52
C LEU A 102 4.37 -7.02 5.09
N LEU A 103 4.34 -5.71 5.39
CA LEU A 103 5.49 -5.00 5.95
C LEU A 103 5.94 -5.62 7.28
N LYS A 104 5.00 -5.98 8.15
CA LYS A 104 5.29 -6.65 9.42
C LYS A 104 5.92 -8.02 9.20
N LEU A 105 5.32 -8.86 8.36
CA LEU A 105 5.83 -10.20 8.05
C LEU A 105 7.27 -10.12 7.53
N GLU A 106 7.56 -9.19 6.63
CA GLU A 106 8.91 -9.04 6.08
C GLU A 106 9.91 -8.47 7.08
N ALA A 107 9.48 -7.61 8.00
CA ALA A 107 10.34 -7.12 9.08
C ALA A 107 10.70 -8.24 10.07
N ASP A 108 9.75 -9.11 10.41
CA ASP A 108 10.00 -10.28 11.25
C ASP A 108 10.93 -11.29 10.55
N GLU A 109 10.74 -11.50 9.25
CA GLU A 109 11.61 -12.35 8.44
C GLU A 109 13.05 -11.77 8.32
N GLU A 110 13.20 -10.46 8.15
CA GLU A 110 14.53 -9.80 8.18
C GLU A 110 15.19 -9.99 9.55
N ARG A 111 14.44 -9.80 10.64
CA ARG A 111 14.91 -10.02 12.00
C ARG A 111 15.47 -11.43 12.18
N HIS A 112 14.70 -12.45 11.80
CA HIS A 112 15.15 -13.85 11.88
C HIS A 112 16.39 -14.13 11.04
N ARG A 113 16.50 -13.54 9.84
CA ARG A 113 17.71 -13.67 9.01
C ARG A 113 18.93 -13.02 9.65
N LEU A 114 18.77 -11.89 10.33
CA LEU A 114 19.85 -11.20 11.04
C LEU A 114 20.29 -11.99 12.28
N GLU A 115 19.34 -12.48 13.06
CA GLU A 115 19.61 -13.36 14.22
C GLU A 115 20.34 -14.64 13.80
N ALA A 116 19.91 -15.30 12.72
CA ALA A 116 20.59 -16.49 12.18
C ALA A 116 22.03 -16.22 11.70
N LYS A 117 22.33 -14.96 11.36
CA LYS A 117 23.70 -14.50 11.02
C LYS A 117 24.50 -14.04 12.25
N GLY A 118 23.92 -14.12 13.45
CA GLY A 118 24.56 -13.70 14.71
C GLY A 118 24.55 -12.19 14.95
N VAL A 119 23.69 -11.43 14.25
CA VAL A 119 23.53 -9.98 14.49
C VAL A 119 22.58 -9.78 15.66
N SER A 120 23.06 -9.16 16.75
CA SER A 120 22.19 -8.70 17.84
C SER A 120 21.45 -7.43 17.41
N LEU A 121 20.13 -7.42 17.55
CA LEU A 121 19.25 -6.30 17.21
C LEU A 121 18.88 -5.45 18.44
N GLU A 122 19.43 -5.78 19.60
CA GLU A 122 19.30 -4.93 20.78
C GLU A 122 20.12 -3.66 20.58
N SER A 123 19.45 -2.51 20.55
CA SER A 123 20.12 -1.23 20.72
C SER A 123 20.83 -1.26 22.06
N THR A 124 22.16 -1.29 22.05
CA THR A 124 22.94 -0.96 23.24
C THR A 124 22.75 0.53 23.47
N ASN A 125 21.67 0.92 24.13
CA ASN A 125 21.50 2.28 24.65
C ASN A 125 22.48 2.44 25.82
N ALA A 126 23.75 2.65 25.49
CA ALA A 126 24.81 3.05 26.40
C ALA A 126 25.24 4.47 26.04
N ALA A 127 24.57 5.46 26.63
CA ALA A 127 25.09 6.76 27.08
C ALA A 127 23.93 7.63 27.56
#